data_AF-A0A7W8BMY9-F1
#
_entry.id   AF-A0A7W8BMY9-F1
#
_cell.length_a   1.000
_cell.length_b   1.000
_cell.length_c   1.000
_cell.angle_alpha   90.00
_cell.angle_beta   90.00
_cell.angle_gamma   90.00
#
_symmetry.space_group_name_H-M   'P 1'
#
loop_
_entity.id
_entity.type
_entity.pdbx_description
1 polymer ?
#
loop_
_entity_poly.entity_id
_entity_poly.type
_entity_poly.pdbx_seq_one_letter_code
_entity_poly.pdbx_strand_id
1 'polypeptide(L)'
;MKGPTTGRVRRHSVEICERDFSFKPTAVEPAPPPRPIHPPRPLGELSTASIADIAEPAGTVLGTGSGVAKWTTEIQRLLAHLEQFPGATWQERWEAAGLNERGRQAQQLYKGRSRAIKSTMNTAAGHAFAMRLIQPSLLAFRSYRFSHYLRWFSNSAPADAPTGLPASTNTPASAARCFRSTRR
;
A
#
# COMPACT_ATOMS: atom_id res chain seq x y z
N MET A 1 6.23 20.78 -59.45
CA MET A 1 6.47 19.36 -59.06
C MET A 1 7.61 19.35 -58.05
N LYS A 2 7.37 18.95 -56.80
CA LYS A 2 8.38 18.92 -55.71
C LYS A 2 8.99 17.52 -55.64
N GLY A 3 10.31 17.40 -55.76
CA GLY A 3 11.03 16.12 -55.67
C GLY A 3 11.08 15.57 -54.24
N PRO A 4 11.32 14.25 -54.05
CA PRO A 4 11.34 13.62 -52.73
C PRO A 4 12.65 13.94 -52.00
N THR A 5 12.56 14.63 -50.86
CA THR A 5 13.68 14.91 -49.96
C THR A 5 14.03 13.66 -49.16
N THR A 6 15.01 12.88 -49.60
CA THR A 6 15.54 11.74 -48.83
C THR A 6 16.49 12.24 -47.74
N GLY A 7 15.97 12.40 -46.51
CA GLY A 7 16.78 12.66 -45.32
C GLY A 7 17.65 11.44 -44.98
N ARG A 8 18.95 11.51 -45.26
CA ARG A 8 19.92 10.45 -44.94
C ARG A 8 20.25 10.50 -43.44
N VAL A 9 19.59 9.68 -42.64
CA VAL A 9 19.93 9.50 -41.22
C VAL A 9 21.25 8.72 -41.12
N ARG A 10 22.32 9.40 -40.71
CA ARG A 10 23.56 8.74 -40.29
C ARG A 10 23.31 8.14 -38.91
N ARG A 11 23.16 6.82 -38.83
CA ARG A 11 23.28 6.10 -37.56
C ARG A 11 24.76 6.08 -37.21
N HIS A 12 25.14 6.76 -36.11
CA HIS A 12 26.41 6.46 -35.47
C HIS A 12 26.31 5.01 -34.98
N SER A 13 27.12 4.13 -35.56
CA SER A 13 27.38 2.82 -34.97
C SER A 13 27.99 3.08 -33.60
N VAL A 14 27.25 2.73 -32.54
CA VAL A 14 27.81 2.67 -31.20
C VAL A 14 28.82 1.54 -31.25
N GLU A 15 30.10 1.87 -31.29
CA GLU A 15 31.16 0.92 -30.95
C GLU A 15 30.92 0.54 -29.49
N ILE A 16 30.24 -0.58 -29.29
CA ILE A 16 30.17 -1.24 -28.00
C ILE A 16 31.58 -1.75 -27.76
N CYS A 17 32.38 -0.94 -27.09
CA CYS A 17 33.63 -1.38 -26.50
C CYS A 17 33.23 -2.47 -25.51
N GLU A 18 33.36 -3.74 -25.92
CA GLU A 18 33.12 -4.91 -25.09
C GLU A 18 34.11 -4.86 -23.93
N ARG A 19 33.74 -4.14 -22.87
CA ARG A 19 34.35 -4.34 -21.57
C ARG A 19 33.85 -5.70 -21.11
N ASP A 20 34.78 -6.62 -20.98
CA ASP A 20 34.63 -7.88 -20.28
C ASP A 20 34.24 -7.61 -18.81
N PHE A 21 33.00 -7.20 -18.58
CA PHE A 21 32.40 -7.25 -17.27
C PHE A 21 32.05 -8.71 -17.04
N SER A 22 33.01 -9.49 -16.53
CA SER A 22 32.70 -10.79 -15.94
C SER A 22 31.92 -10.57 -14.64
N PHE A 23 30.66 -10.16 -14.75
CA PHE A 23 29.74 -10.18 -13.64
C PHE A 23 29.45 -11.65 -13.35
N LYS A 24 30.16 -12.21 -12.39
CA LYS A 24 29.74 -13.45 -11.75
C LYS A 24 28.69 -13.04 -10.73
N PRO A 25 27.38 -13.25 -10.97
CA PRO A 25 26.41 -13.12 -9.90
C PRO A 25 26.81 -14.16 -8.84
N THR A 26 27.52 -13.71 -7.81
CA THR A 26 27.52 -14.44 -6.55
C THR A 26 26.06 -14.48 -6.16
N ALA A 27 25.43 -15.65 -6.27
CA ALA A 27 24.09 -15.88 -5.78
C ALA A 27 24.16 -15.69 -4.27
N VAL A 28 24.00 -14.44 -3.83
CA VAL A 28 23.74 -14.11 -2.44
C VAL A 28 22.34 -14.63 -2.20
N GLU A 29 22.23 -15.86 -1.68
CA GLU A 29 20.98 -16.37 -1.14
C GLU A 29 20.67 -15.48 0.07
N PRO A 30 19.68 -14.57 -0.03
CA PRO A 30 19.36 -13.73 1.11
C PRO A 30 18.85 -14.65 2.21
N ALA A 31 19.48 -14.61 3.37
CA ALA A 31 18.96 -15.29 4.55
C ALA A 31 17.49 -14.90 4.72
N PRO A 32 16.57 -15.86 4.95
CA PRO A 32 15.15 -15.56 5.07
C PRO A 32 14.97 -14.49 6.16
N PRO A 33 14.21 -13.42 5.87
CA PRO A 33 14.05 -12.33 6.82
C PRO A 33 13.52 -12.89 8.14
N PRO A 34 14.06 -12.42 9.29
CA PRO A 34 13.56 -12.86 10.58
C PRO A 34 12.06 -12.60 10.65
N ARG A 35 11.30 -13.62 11.07
CA ARG A 35 9.86 -13.48 11.23
C ARG A 35 9.61 -12.38 12.27
N PRO A 36 8.73 -11.42 12.00
CA PRO A 36 8.41 -10.39 13.00
C PRO A 36 7.92 -11.09 14.28
N ILE A 37 8.52 -10.69 15.42
CA ILE A 37 8.26 -11.26 16.75
C ILE A 37 6.78 -11.12 17.10
N HIS A 38 6.15 -10.05 16.61
CA HIS A 38 4.72 -9.86 16.63
C HIS A 38 4.26 -9.67 15.19
N PRO A 39 3.72 -10.71 14.52
CA PRO A 39 3.03 -10.47 13.27
C PRO A 39 1.93 -9.45 13.58
N PRO A 40 1.71 -8.42 12.73
CA PRO A 40 0.69 -7.43 13.04
C PRO A 40 -0.61 -8.21 13.20
N ARG A 41 -1.23 -8.15 14.38
CA ARG A 41 -2.41 -8.96 14.68
C ARG A 41 -3.62 -8.31 14.00
N PRO A 42 -4.59 -9.07 13.44
CA PRO A 42 -5.88 -8.48 13.06
C PRO A 42 -6.50 -7.79 14.28
N LEU A 43 -7.32 -6.77 14.02
CA LEU A 43 -7.88 -5.86 15.01
C LEU A 43 -8.99 -6.52 15.87
N GLY A 44 -8.73 -7.74 16.36
CA GLY A 44 -9.72 -8.64 16.95
C GLY A 44 -10.42 -9.53 15.91
N GLU A 45 -11.42 -10.29 16.36
CA GLU A 45 -12.29 -11.12 15.51
C GLU A 45 -13.37 -10.23 14.86
N LEU A 46 -13.03 -9.59 13.74
CA LEU A 46 -13.94 -8.72 12.99
C LEU A 46 -14.71 -9.43 11.87
N SER A 47 -14.49 -10.74 11.72
CA SER A 47 -14.99 -11.57 10.62
C SER A 47 -16.53 -11.59 10.53
N THR A 48 -17.21 -11.53 11.67
CA THR A 48 -18.68 -11.53 11.80
C THR A 48 -19.22 -10.28 12.52
N ALA A 49 -18.37 -9.30 12.81
CA ALA A 49 -18.75 -8.10 13.54
C ALA A 49 -19.77 -7.27 12.76
N SER A 50 -20.65 -6.55 13.48
CA SER A 50 -21.63 -5.69 12.84
C SER A 50 -20.96 -4.52 12.11
N ILE A 51 -21.66 -3.92 11.14
CA ILE A 51 -21.15 -2.76 10.41
C ILE A 51 -20.77 -1.62 11.37
N ALA A 52 -21.54 -1.41 12.45
CA ALA A 52 -21.27 -0.39 13.45
C ALA A 52 -20.00 -0.69 14.25
N ASP A 53 -19.83 -1.94 14.67
CA ASP A 53 -18.67 -2.40 15.45
C ASP A 53 -17.37 -2.39 14.65
N ILE A 54 -17.46 -2.46 13.31
CA ILE A 54 -16.29 -2.33 12.42
C ILE A 54 -15.96 -0.86 12.14
N ALA A 55 -16.97 -0.01 12.05
CA ALA A 55 -16.79 1.38 11.64
C ALA A 55 -16.23 2.29 12.75
N GLU A 56 -16.43 1.92 14.02
CA GLU A 56 -15.88 2.63 15.19
C GLU A 56 -14.35 2.46 15.30
N PRO A 57 -13.77 1.25 15.28
CA PRO A 57 -12.32 1.05 15.31
C PRO A 57 -11.64 1.56 14.05
N ALA A 58 -12.31 1.48 12.89
CA ALA A 58 -11.77 1.98 11.64
C ALA A 58 -11.47 3.49 11.68
N GLY A 59 -12.33 4.24 12.39
CA GLY A 59 -12.18 5.67 12.58
C GLY A 59 -10.96 6.02 13.42
N THR A 60 -10.77 5.33 14.54
CA THR A 60 -9.69 5.60 15.50
C THR A 60 -8.34 5.12 15.01
N VAL A 61 -8.29 3.98 14.32
CA VAL A 61 -7.05 3.32 13.91
C VAL A 61 -6.47 3.94 12.64
N LEU A 62 -7.31 4.22 11.65
CA LEU A 62 -6.81 4.66 10.36
C LEU A 62 -6.53 6.17 10.34
N GLY A 63 -7.07 6.93 11.31
CA GLY A 63 -7.48 8.32 11.09
C GLY A 63 -7.26 9.30 12.21
N THR A 64 -7.08 10.55 11.81
CA THR A 64 -6.97 11.70 12.71
C THR A 64 -7.87 12.82 12.18
N GLY A 65 -8.78 13.34 13.01
CA GLY A 65 -9.59 14.52 12.69
C GLY A 65 -10.77 14.25 11.74
N SER A 66 -11.02 15.16 10.78
CA SER A 66 -12.21 15.15 9.91
C SER A 66 -12.30 13.96 8.93
N GLY A 67 -11.22 13.18 8.78
CA GLY A 67 -11.20 11.96 7.97
C GLY A 67 -12.02 10.83 8.57
N VAL A 68 -12.17 10.80 9.90
CA VAL A 68 -12.84 9.72 10.64
C VAL A 68 -14.28 9.51 10.17
N ALA A 69 -15.12 10.55 10.26
CA ALA A 69 -16.53 10.48 9.87
C ALA A 69 -16.71 10.13 8.38
N LYS A 70 -15.81 10.63 7.53
CA LYS A 70 -15.81 10.29 6.11
C LYS A 70 -15.61 8.79 5.94
N TRP A 71 -14.57 8.21 6.54
CA TRP A 71 -14.25 6.80 6.31
C TRP A 71 -15.22 5.84 6.96
N THR A 72 -15.74 6.16 8.14
CA THR A 72 -16.87 5.43 8.75
C THR A 72 -18.01 5.31 7.74
N THR A 73 -18.37 6.40 7.06
CA THR A 73 -19.41 6.40 6.02
C THR A 73 -19.01 5.56 4.80
N GLU A 74 -17.75 5.64 4.35
CA GLU A 74 -17.27 4.91 3.17
C GLU A 74 -17.24 3.39 3.40
N ILE A 75 -16.78 2.95 4.57
CA ILE A 75 -16.78 1.54 5.00
C ILE A 75 -18.20 1.04 5.19
N GLN A 76 -19.06 1.80 5.86
CA GLN A 76 -20.48 1.45 6.02
C GLN A 76 -21.15 1.18 4.68
N ARG A 77 -20.90 2.04 3.67
CA ARG A 77 -21.46 1.85 2.32
C ARG A 77 -20.95 0.58 1.64
N LEU A 78 -19.66 0.27 1.79
CA LEU A 78 -19.08 -0.95 1.22
C LEU A 78 -19.69 -2.19 1.89
N LEU A 79 -19.73 -2.22 3.22
CA LEU A 79 -20.26 -3.36 3.98
C LEU A 79 -21.76 -3.56 3.74
N ALA A 80 -22.55 -2.49 3.71
CA ALA A 80 -23.98 -2.56 3.37
C ALA A 80 -24.24 -3.14 1.97
N HIS A 81 -23.30 -2.96 1.03
CA HIS A 81 -23.40 -3.60 -0.27
C HIS A 81 -22.99 -5.07 -0.23
N LEU A 82 -21.98 -5.43 0.58
CA LEU A 82 -21.56 -6.82 0.78
C LEU A 82 -22.59 -7.67 1.51
N GLU A 83 -23.44 -7.07 2.35
CA GLU A 83 -24.56 -7.79 3.01
C GLU A 83 -25.54 -8.43 2.02
N GLN A 84 -25.61 -7.92 0.79
CA GLN A 84 -26.49 -8.44 -0.27
C GLN A 84 -26.00 -9.78 -0.83
N PHE A 85 -24.76 -10.16 -0.54
CA PHE A 85 -24.15 -11.41 -1.00
C PHE A 85 -24.20 -12.48 0.09
N PRO A 86 -24.33 -13.77 -0.28
CA PRO A 86 -24.35 -14.86 0.69
C PRO A 86 -22.99 -15.00 1.39
N GLY A 87 -23.02 -15.37 2.66
CA GLY A 87 -21.82 -15.61 3.48
C GLY A 87 -22.06 -15.30 4.96
N ALA A 88 -21.47 -16.09 5.84
CA ALA A 88 -21.45 -15.84 7.28
C ALA A 88 -20.39 -14.80 7.67
N THR A 89 -19.29 -14.76 6.93
CA THR A 89 -18.18 -13.82 7.16
C THR A 89 -18.10 -12.73 6.09
N TRP A 90 -17.48 -11.59 6.42
CA TRP A 90 -17.22 -10.54 5.43
C TRP A 90 -16.33 -11.00 4.27
N GLN A 91 -15.42 -11.95 4.52
CA GLN A 91 -14.58 -12.58 3.50
C GLN A 91 -15.42 -13.41 2.53
N GLU A 92 -16.31 -14.27 3.03
CA GLU A 92 -17.20 -15.06 2.16
C GLU A 92 -18.09 -14.17 1.30
N ARG A 93 -18.63 -13.09 1.87
CA ARG A 93 -19.43 -12.11 1.14
C ARG A 93 -18.63 -11.39 0.06
N TRP A 94 -17.36 -11.09 0.33
CA TRP A 94 -16.43 -10.51 -0.64
C TRP A 94 -16.16 -11.47 -1.81
N GLU A 95 -15.96 -12.75 -1.51
CA GLU A 95 -15.75 -13.80 -2.51
C GLU A 95 -17.01 -14.08 -3.32
N ALA A 96 -18.17 -14.12 -2.68
CA ALA A 96 -19.47 -14.27 -3.34
C ALA A 96 -19.80 -13.07 -4.25
N ALA A 97 -19.31 -11.87 -3.93
CA ALA A 97 -19.36 -10.72 -4.83
C ALA A 97 -18.42 -10.86 -6.05
N GLY A 98 -17.58 -11.90 -6.08
CA GLY A 98 -16.57 -12.20 -7.10
C GLY A 98 -15.40 -11.21 -7.10
N LEU A 99 -15.21 -10.46 -6.01
CA LEU A 99 -14.16 -9.44 -5.91
C LEU A 99 -12.77 -10.04 -5.68
N ASN A 100 -12.67 -11.37 -5.64
CA ASN A 100 -11.41 -12.08 -5.58
C ASN A 100 -10.78 -12.34 -6.96
N GLU A 101 -11.53 -12.06 -8.03
CA GLU A 101 -11.10 -12.24 -9.41
C GLU A 101 -10.20 -11.08 -9.90
N ARG A 102 -9.30 -11.39 -10.84
CA ARG A 102 -8.44 -10.38 -11.46
C ARG A 102 -9.29 -9.36 -12.25
N GLY A 103 -9.01 -8.08 -12.06
CA GLY A 103 -9.67 -6.99 -12.79
C GLY A 103 -11.07 -6.66 -12.30
N ARG A 104 -11.63 -7.44 -11.37
CA ARG A 104 -12.90 -7.13 -10.71
C ARG A 104 -12.65 -6.33 -9.45
N GLN A 105 -13.15 -5.10 -9.41
CA GLN A 105 -12.85 -4.15 -8.33
C GLN A 105 -14.14 -3.70 -7.65
N ALA A 106 -14.05 -3.31 -6.37
CA ALA A 106 -15.19 -2.83 -5.58
C ALA A 106 -15.93 -1.65 -6.26
N GLN A 107 -15.21 -0.77 -6.98
CA GLN A 107 -15.83 0.32 -7.72
C GLN A 107 -16.76 -0.12 -8.86
N GLN A 108 -16.58 -1.35 -9.38
CA GLN A 108 -17.42 -1.91 -10.44
C GLN A 108 -18.76 -2.41 -9.93
N LEU A 109 -18.94 -2.58 -8.62
CA LEU A 109 -20.24 -2.84 -8.01
C LEU A 109 -21.19 -1.64 -8.17
N TYR A 110 -20.63 -0.44 -8.33
CA TYR A 110 -21.37 0.82 -8.49
C TYR A 110 -21.35 1.31 -9.94
N LYS A 111 -21.81 0.46 -10.88
CA LYS A 111 -22.00 0.87 -12.29
C LYS A 111 -22.97 2.06 -12.36
N GLY A 112 -22.74 2.97 -13.30
CA GLY A 112 -23.57 4.18 -13.48
C GLY A 112 -23.39 5.30 -12.45
N ARG A 113 -22.63 5.11 -11.37
CA ARG A 113 -22.34 6.17 -10.40
C ARG A 113 -21.17 7.07 -10.83
N SER A 114 -21.13 8.27 -10.24
CA SER A 114 -20.09 9.27 -10.51
C SER A 114 -18.69 8.74 -10.18
N ARG A 115 -17.66 9.31 -10.84
CA ARG A 115 -16.25 8.97 -10.60
C ARG A 115 -15.84 9.17 -9.14
N ALA A 116 -16.39 10.18 -8.47
CA ALA A 116 -16.12 10.45 -7.06
C ALA A 116 -16.56 9.28 -6.15
N ILE A 117 -17.78 8.77 -6.35
CA ILE A 117 -18.30 7.63 -5.58
C ILE A 117 -17.44 6.38 -5.81
N LYS A 118 -17.07 6.11 -7.07
CA LYS A 118 -16.19 4.99 -7.42
C LYS A 118 -14.82 5.06 -6.75
N SER A 119 -14.21 6.25 -6.72
CA SER A 119 -12.93 6.47 -6.03
C SER A 119 -13.05 6.22 -4.54
N THR A 120 -14.13 6.67 -3.92
CA THR A 120 -14.45 6.44 -2.52
C THR A 120 -14.60 4.95 -2.19
N MET A 121 -15.23 4.16 -3.07
CA MET A 121 -15.33 2.70 -2.88
C MET A 121 -13.99 1.99 -3.00
N ASN A 122 -13.13 2.46 -3.90
CA ASN A 122 -11.76 1.95 -4.00
C ASN A 122 -10.98 2.24 -2.70
N THR A 123 -11.12 3.44 -2.14
CA THR A 123 -10.55 3.79 -0.82
C THR A 123 -11.10 2.90 0.29
N ALA A 124 -12.42 2.69 0.36
CA ALA A 124 -13.06 1.83 1.35
C ALA A 124 -12.53 0.38 1.30
N ALA A 125 -12.34 -0.18 0.10
CA ALA A 125 -11.73 -1.50 -0.06
C ALA A 125 -10.27 -1.54 0.47
N GLY A 126 -9.49 -0.50 0.19
CA GLY A 126 -8.13 -0.36 0.73
C GLY A 126 -8.10 -0.34 2.26
N HIS A 127 -9.06 0.33 2.90
CA HIS A 127 -9.20 0.32 4.35
C HIS A 127 -9.59 -1.06 4.89
N ALA A 128 -10.55 -1.74 4.27
CA ALA A 128 -10.93 -3.10 4.66
C ALA A 128 -9.75 -4.08 4.60
N PHE A 129 -8.88 -3.92 3.59
CA PHE A 129 -7.64 -4.69 3.46
C PHE A 129 -6.61 -4.31 4.54
N ALA A 130 -6.44 -3.03 4.84
CA ALA A 130 -5.50 -2.55 5.85
C ALA A 130 -5.87 -3.06 7.25
N MET A 131 -7.16 -3.07 7.60
CA MET A 131 -7.67 -3.60 8.87
C MET A 131 -7.71 -5.13 8.92
N ARG A 132 -7.40 -5.81 7.81
CA ARG A 132 -7.52 -7.27 7.64
C ARG A 132 -8.93 -7.82 7.88
N LEU A 133 -9.94 -7.00 7.62
CA LEU A 133 -11.31 -7.48 7.55
C LEU A 133 -11.50 -8.41 6.35
N ILE A 134 -10.82 -8.09 5.26
CA ILE A 134 -10.86 -8.82 3.99
C ILE A 134 -9.43 -9.10 3.56
N GLN A 135 -9.14 -10.35 3.24
CA GLN A 135 -7.88 -10.78 2.67
C GLN A 135 -8.07 -11.02 1.17
N PRO A 136 -7.66 -10.05 0.32
CA PRO A 136 -7.79 -10.22 -1.13
C PRO A 136 -6.76 -11.23 -1.64
N SER A 137 -7.11 -11.95 -2.70
CA SER A 137 -6.11 -12.67 -3.49
C SER A 137 -5.07 -11.69 -4.04
N LEU A 138 -3.87 -12.18 -4.32
CA LEU A 138 -2.81 -11.37 -4.92
C LEU A 138 -3.26 -10.78 -6.28
N LEU A 139 -4.04 -11.53 -7.06
CA LEU A 139 -4.54 -11.09 -8.36
C LEU A 139 -5.58 -9.97 -8.23
N ALA A 140 -6.50 -10.11 -7.28
CA ALA A 140 -7.45 -9.04 -6.95
C ALA A 140 -6.68 -7.82 -6.48
N PHE A 141 -5.79 -7.96 -5.47
CA PHE A 141 -5.04 -6.85 -4.89
C PHE A 141 -4.23 -6.05 -5.93
N ARG A 142 -3.53 -6.73 -6.84
CA ARG A 142 -2.76 -6.06 -7.92
C ARG A 142 -3.63 -5.27 -8.91
N SER A 143 -4.94 -5.56 -8.94
CA SER A 143 -5.88 -4.82 -9.76
C SER A 143 -6.22 -3.47 -9.13
N TYR A 144 -6.06 -3.30 -7.81
CA TYR A 144 -6.35 -2.04 -7.13
C TYR A 144 -5.17 -1.07 -7.24
N ARG A 145 -5.49 0.23 -7.33
CA ARG A 145 -4.50 1.31 -7.18
C ARG A 145 -4.87 2.14 -5.97
N PHE A 146 -4.06 2.05 -4.93
CA PHE A 146 -4.25 2.80 -3.69
C PHE A 146 -3.15 3.85 -3.54
N SER A 147 -3.52 5.11 -3.30
CA SER A 147 -2.53 6.18 -3.12
C SER A 147 -1.93 6.23 -1.71
N HIS A 148 -2.65 5.72 -0.69
CA HIS A 148 -2.26 5.84 0.72
C HIS A 148 -2.27 4.51 1.48
N TYR A 149 -2.28 3.38 0.77
CA TYR A 149 -2.43 2.06 1.39
C TYR A 149 -1.36 1.75 2.43
N LEU A 150 -0.08 2.05 2.15
CA LEU A 150 1.01 1.82 3.10
C LEU A 150 0.78 2.55 4.43
N ARG A 151 0.33 3.80 4.38
CA ARG A 151 0.01 4.58 5.59
C ARG A 151 -1.12 3.91 6.38
N TRP A 152 -2.20 3.51 5.71
CA TRP A 152 -3.32 2.83 6.36
C TRP A 152 -2.91 1.51 6.99
N PHE A 153 -2.15 0.70 6.26
CA PHE A 153 -1.65 -0.59 6.71
C PHE A 153 -0.70 -0.47 7.91
N SER A 154 0.18 0.54 7.91
CA SER A 154 1.06 0.79 9.06
C SER A 154 0.30 1.30 10.28
N ASN A 155 -0.73 2.14 10.08
CA ASN A 155 -1.55 2.64 11.20
C ASN A 155 -2.46 1.56 11.80
N SER A 156 -2.90 0.59 10.99
CA SER A 156 -3.71 -0.55 11.45
C SER A 156 -2.90 -1.70 12.02
N ALA A 157 -1.58 -1.70 11.81
CA ALA A 157 -0.71 -2.60 12.53
C ALA A 157 -0.69 -2.18 14.02
N PRO A 158 -0.85 -3.11 14.97
CA PRO A 158 -0.59 -2.79 16.37
C PRO A 158 0.83 -2.23 16.49
N ALA A 159 0.99 -1.13 17.24
CA ALA A 159 2.24 -0.43 17.38
C ALA A 159 3.34 -1.39 17.88
N ASP A 160 4.26 -1.75 17.00
CA ASP A 160 5.57 -2.22 17.39
C ASP A 160 6.27 -1.04 18.06
N ALA A 161 6.22 -0.97 19.40
CA ALA A 161 7.12 -0.10 20.12
C ALA A 161 8.55 -0.52 19.73
N PRO A 162 9.43 0.40 19.27
CA PRO A 162 10.82 0.07 19.07
C PRO A 162 11.47 -0.14 20.44
N THR A 163 11.39 -1.38 20.94
CA THR A 163 12.15 -1.82 22.11
C THR A 163 13.59 -2.02 21.67
N GLY A 164 14.43 -1.06 22.04
CA GLY A 164 15.87 -1.27 22.19
C GLY A 164 16.71 -1.09 20.92
N LEU A 165 17.05 0.16 20.60
CA LEU A 165 18.42 0.42 20.19
C LEU A 165 19.29 0.34 21.45
N PRO A 166 20.24 -0.60 21.59
CA PRO A 166 21.24 -0.48 22.63
C PRO A 166 22.05 0.77 22.36
N ALA A 167 22.15 1.63 23.37
CA ALA A 167 23.03 2.79 23.39
C ALA A 167 24.45 2.34 23.01
N SER A 168 24.91 2.72 21.82
CA SER A 168 26.31 2.58 21.45
C SER A 168 27.07 3.74 22.08
N THR A 169 27.42 3.59 23.35
CA THR A 169 28.52 4.33 23.95
C THR A 169 29.81 3.84 23.31
N ASN A 170 30.45 4.68 22.50
CA ASN A 170 31.91 4.74 22.35
C ASN A 170 32.35 6.10 21.75
N THR A 171 32.77 6.98 22.66
CA THR A 171 33.63 8.18 22.55
C THR A 171 35.00 7.76 21.93
N PRO A 172 35.82 8.62 21.25
CA PRO A 172 36.26 9.91 21.76
C PRO A 172 36.50 11.10 20.80
N ALA A 173 36.78 12.21 21.46
CA ALA A 173 37.02 13.57 20.99
C ALA A 173 37.97 13.70 19.79
N SER A 174 37.66 14.66 18.91
CA SER A 174 38.71 15.44 18.24
C SER A 174 38.23 16.84 17.93
N ALA A 175 39.07 17.80 18.33
CA ALA A 175 38.85 19.23 18.27
C ALA A 175 39.01 19.78 16.84
N ALA A 176 38.19 20.77 16.49
CA ALA A 176 38.60 21.85 15.61
C ALA A 176 37.69 23.07 15.80
N ARG A 177 38.12 23.97 16.70
CA ARG A 177 37.84 25.41 16.54
C ARG A 177 38.58 25.89 15.30
N CYS A 178 37.88 26.55 14.40
CA CYS A 178 38.31 27.58 13.44
C CYS A 178 37.07 27.91 12.59
N PHE A 179 36.72 29.13 12.19
CA PHE A 179 37.31 30.44 12.32
C PHE A 179 36.16 31.44 11.99
N ARG A 180 36.21 32.66 12.56
CA ARG A 180 35.33 33.78 12.18
C ARG A 180 35.58 34.15 10.70
N SER A 181 34.54 34.57 9.98
CA SER A 181 34.69 35.56 8.92
C SER A 181 33.51 36.51 8.89
N THR A 182 33.85 37.77 9.13
CA THR A 182 33.06 38.98 8.91
C THR A 182 33.00 39.38 7.42
N ARG A 183 32.07 40.30 7.13
CA ARG A 183 31.85 41.13 5.92
C ARG A 183 30.90 40.52 4.87
N ARG A 184 29.99 41.29 4.28
CA ARG A 184 29.86 42.76 4.16
C ARG A 184 28.50 43.26 4.61
#